data_AF-A0A2E6Y561-F1
#
_entry.id   AF-A0A2E6Y561-F1
#
_cell.length_a   1.000
_cell.length_b   1.000
_cell.length_c   1.000
_cell.angle_alpha   90.00
_cell.angle_beta   90.00
_cell.angle_gamma   90.00
#
_symmetry.space_group_name_H-M   'P 1'
#
loop_
_entity.id
_entity.type
_entity.pdbx_description
1 polymer ?
#
loop_
_entity_poly.entity_id
_entity_poly.type
_entity_poly.pdbx_seq_one_letter_code
_entity_poly.pdbx_strand_id
1 'polypeptide(L)'
;MSVNLTQSALSLRPVRHEDSEMLLTWRNHPSVRQAMYSGHVIEGEEHRKWFEKILSDETYAWFVFEISGEPTGIVGFSGLKSPHGRAQWTFYLRPDKRVSGSGTALGLLALQQIFDVMGVRKLEGEVLADNTKSLHFHQRLGFRNEGVRLAHIHKDGQWHDVYEFSMLSDEWKALRPKLLEKMPQIASNSETYRARPRLLFTGGGGSASQSIQAQWGERYDLWFADANPNNFPPSIPESRRLQIPFARDPNFCTDVLEICKKHSIDVVVPGVDEELLSLAEKKNDKDWPHILVPDADFVSMMLDKLTCAQALSSAGLNAPKTIPLAQAEEIGFPQIAKPRTGRGSRGVMRLDCPQQVPAYLALQGGAADAYISQELIGGAEYTVFVAADGGTTPRAIIPVRAFEKRGVTVRAQTDANPAILAYAKAFQAHFRPSGCYNIQCMLTDDGRVFPFEVNPRISTTFVLAIATGFDPIPMALGEPAEATFIPQKHLTLQRSWHTHIANCETGEN
;
A
#
# COMPACT_ATOMS: atom_id res chain seq x y z
N MET A 1 -14.31 21.05 -32.12
CA MET A 1 -13.94 22.03 -31.09
C MET A 1 -13.34 21.27 -29.92
N SER A 2 -12.16 21.67 -29.42
CA SER A 2 -11.49 21.04 -28.26
C SER A 2 -12.09 21.56 -26.95
N VAL A 3 -12.32 20.67 -25.99
CA VAL A 3 -12.65 21.04 -24.62
C VAL A 3 -11.37 21.15 -23.81
N ASN A 4 -11.12 22.35 -23.28
CA ASN A 4 -10.06 22.61 -22.31
C ASN A 4 -10.72 23.01 -21.00
N LEU A 5 -10.31 22.37 -19.90
CA LEU A 5 -10.52 22.92 -18.57
C LEU A 5 -9.32 23.84 -18.31
N THR A 6 -9.50 25.14 -18.54
CA THR A 6 -8.45 26.19 -18.60
C THR A 6 -7.66 26.43 -17.31
N GLN A 7 -7.80 25.56 -16.30
CA GLN A 7 -7.01 25.56 -15.06
C GLN A 7 -6.36 24.19 -14.75
N SER A 8 -6.50 23.19 -15.62
CA SER A 8 -5.91 21.86 -15.44
C SER A 8 -5.05 21.50 -16.65
N ALA A 9 -3.96 20.76 -16.44
CA ALA A 9 -3.07 20.26 -17.49
C ALA A 9 -3.73 19.17 -18.38
N LEU A 10 -5.05 19.11 -18.49
CA LEU A 10 -5.81 18.02 -19.10
C LEU A 10 -6.58 18.54 -20.32
N SER A 11 -6.44 17.87 -21.45
CA SER A 11 -7.12 18.27 -22.70
C SER A 11 -7.58 17.07 -23.53
N LEU A 12 -8.64 17.30 -24.31
CA LEU A 12 -9.00 16.44 -25.44
C LEU A 12 -8.75 17.21 -26.74
N ARG A 13 -7.88 16.68 -27.59
CA ARG A 13 -7.65 17.21 -28.94
C ARG A 13 -8.13 16.22 -30.00
N PRO A 14 -8.65 16.67 -31.15
CA PRO A 14 -8.94 15.77 -32.26
C PRO A 14 -7.71 14.95 -32.69
N VAL A 15 -7.95 13.70 -33.10
CA VAL A 15 -6.92 12.86 -33.73
C VAL A 15 -6.46 13.48 -35.05
N ARG A 16 -5.16 13.38 -35.33
CA ARG A 16 -4.49 13.90 -36.53
C ARG A 16 -3.78 12.76 -37.27
N HIS A 17 -3.42 12.99 -38.53
CA HIS A 17 -2.72 11.98 -39.34
C HIS A 17 -1.44 11.43 -38.69
N GLU A 18 -0.69 12.29 -38.00
CA GLU A 18 0.55 11.96 -37.27
C GLU A 18 0.35 10.98 -36.09
N ASP A 19 -0.87 10.85 -35.56
CA ASP A 19 -1.15 9.96 -34.42
C ASP A 19 -1.26 8.48 -34.84
N SER A 20 -1.33 8.18 -36.14
CA SER A 20 -1.69 6.84 -36.65
C SER A 20 -0.79 5.73 -36.10
N GLU A 21 0.53 5.89 -36.18
CA GLU A 21 1.49 4.87 -35.75
C GLU A 21 1.44 4.65 -34.23
N MET A 22 1.39 5.75 -33.46
CA MET A 22 1.25 5.71 -32.00
C MET A 22 0.00 4.94 -31.57
N LEU A 23 -1.14 5.20 -32.23
CA LEU A 23 -2.41 4.54 -31.93
C LEU A 23 -2.39 3.07 -32.32
N LEU A 24 -1.73 2.70 -33.43
CA LEU A 24 -1.52 1.30 -33.78
C LEU A 24 -0.71 0.58 -32.70
N THR A 25 0.39 1.17 -32.25
CA THR A 25 1.22 0.63 -31.17
C THR A 25 0.39 0.41 -29.89
N TRP A 26 -0.40 1.40 -29.48
CA TRP A 26 -1.24 1.28 -28.29
C TRP A 26 -2.33 0.22 -28.46
N ARG A 27 -3.01 0.20 -29.61
CA ARG A 27 -4.10 -0.72 -29.89
C ARG A 27 -3.63 -2.18 -29.98
N ASN A 28 -2.39 -2.42 -30.43
CA ASN A 28 -1.77 -3.75 -30.49
C ASN A 28 -1.13 -4.21 -29.16
N HIS A 29 -1.02 -3.34 -28.16
CA HIS A 29 -0.47 -3.75 -26.88
C HIS A 29 -1.33 -4.86 -26.23
N PRO A 30 -0.73 -5.95 -25.68
CA PRO A 30 -1.48 -7.10 -25.15
C PRO A 30 -2.58 -6.71 -24.14
N SER A 31 -2.28 -5.79 -23.22
CA SER A 31 -3.25 -5.34 -22.21
C SER A 31 -4.43 -4.54 -22.78
N VAL A 32 -4.29 -3.94 -23.96
CA VAL A 32 -5.39 -3.25 -24.66
C VAL A 32 -6.19 -4.28 -25.46
N ARG A 33 -5.53 -5.14 -26.23
CA ARG A 33 -6.19 -6.20 -27.02
C ARG A 33 -7.02 -7.14 -26.14
N GLN A 34 -6.54 -7.49 -24.96
CA GLN A 34 -7.28 -8.35 -24.03
C GLN A 34 -8.63 -7.73 -23.60
N ALA A 35 -8.69 -6.40 -23.49
CA ALA A 35 -9.89 -5.67 -23.09
C ALA A 35 -10.85 -5.33 -24.25
N MET A 36 -10.49 -5.65 -25.50
CA MET A 36 -11.26 -5.35 -26.71
C MET A 36 -11.91 -6.61 -27.28
N TYR A 37 -12.95 -6.45 -28.11
CA TYR A 37 -13.57 -7.59 -28.81
C TYR A 37 -12.61 -8.26 -29.78
N SER A 38 -11.87 -7.49 -30.59
CA SER A 38 -10.82 -8.03 -31.45
C SER A 38 -9.49 -8.13 -30.70
N GLY A 39 -9.01 -9.37 -30.53
CA GLY A 39 -7.75 -9.71 -29.87
C GLY A 39 -6.57 -9.99 -30.81
N HIS A 40 -6.80 -10.10 -32.12
CA HIS A 40 -5.72 -10.34 -33.10
C HIS A 40 -4.74 -9.16 -33.18
N VAL A 41 -3.53 -9.42 -33.67
CA VAL A 41 -2.60 -8.33 -34.01
C VAL A 41 -3.18 -7.63 -35.23
N ILE A 42 -3.44 -6.34 -35.11
CA ILE A 42 -3.90 -5.49 -36.20
C ILE A 42 -2.70 -5.19 -37.09
N GLU A 43 -2.78 -5.57 -38.36
CA GLU A 43 -1.75 -5.29 -39.35
C GLU A 43 -1.84 -3.85 -39.86
N GLY A 44 -0.74 -3.34 -40.44
CA GLY A 44 -0.65 -1.94 -40.88
C GLY A 44 -1.75 -1.53 -41.87
N GLU A 45 -2.11 -2.41 -42.81
CA GLU A 45 -3.15 -2.13 -43.81
C GLU A 45 -4.57 -2.14 -43.23
N GLU A 46 -4.85 -3.03 -42.27
CA GLU A 46 -6.11 -3.05 -41.53
C GLU A 46 -6.28 -1.75 -40.73
N HIS A 47 -5.23 -1.36 -40.02
CA HIS A 47 -5.20 -0.11 -39.26
C HIS A 47 -5.36 1.12 -40.15
N ARG A 48 -4.67 1.17 -41.29
CA ARG A 48 -4.75 2.29 -42.24
C ARG A 48 -6.20 2.51 -42.71
N LYS A 49 -6.91 1.44 -43.09
CA LYS A 49 -8.32 1.51 -43.52
C LYS A 49 -9.23 2.02 -42.40
N TRP A 50 -9.05 1.50 -41.18
CA TRP A 50 -9.78 1.99 -40.02
C TRP A 50 -9.51 3.47 -39.76
N PHE A 51 -8.24 3.87 -39.83
CA PHE A 51 -7.79 5.23 -39.52
C PHE A 51 -8.31 6.25 -40.54
N GLU A 52 -8.25 5.93 -41.84
CA GLU A 52 -8.83 6.77 -42.90
C GLU A 52 -10.34 6.93 -42.75
N LYS A 53 -11.03 5.86 -42.35
CA LYS A 53 -12.47 5.91 -42.09
C LYS A 53 -12.81 6.88 -40.95
N ILE A 54 -12.14 6.78 -39.80
CA ILE A 54 -12.47 7.62 -38.64
C ILE A 54 -12.15 9.11 -38.85
N LEU A 55 -11.25 9.44 -39.80
CA LEU A 55 -10.92 10.82 -40.15
C LEU A 55 -11.86 11.42 -41.20
N SER A 56 -12.49 10.59 -42.04
CA SER A 56 -13.35 11.04 -43.14
C SER A 56 -14.85 10.97 -42.82
N ASP A 57 -15.26 10.10 -41.91
CA ASP A 57 -16.66 9.84 -41.61
C ASP A 57 -17.14 10.64 -40.39
N GLU A 58 -18.00 11.63 -40.65
CA GLU A 58 -18.60 12.51 -39.63
C GLU A 58 -19.54 11.79 -38.63
N THR A 59 -19.82 10.50 -38.82
CA THR A 59 -20.51 9.69 -37.82
C THR A 59 -19.60 9.25 -36.67
N TYR A 60 -18.29 9.50 -36.81
CA TYR A 60 -17.27 9.26 -35.80
C TYR A 60 -16.64 10.57 -35.32
N ALA A 61 -16.16 10.58 -34.08
CA ALA A 61 -15.25 11.59 -33.60
C ALA A 61 -14.25 10.97 -32.63
N TRP A 62 -12.97 11.16 -32.89
CA TRP A 62 -11.89 10.61 -32.08
C TRP A 62 -11.01 11.71 -31.52
N PHE A 63 -10.64 11.55 -30.25
CA PHE A 63 -9.84 12.51 -29.51
C PHE A 63 -8.67 11.81 -28.82
N VAL A 64 -7.48 12.39 -28.98
CA VAL A 64 -6.34 12.10 -28.12
C VAL A 64 -6.53 12.85 -26.80
N PHE A 65 -6.37 12.12 -25.71
CA PHE A 65 -6.34 12.66 -24.37
C PHE A 65 -4.91 12.95 -23.95
N GLU A 66 -4.68 14.18 -23.52
CA GLU A 66 -3.36 14.68 -23.18
C GLU A 66 -3.31 15.14 -21.73
N ILE A 67 -2.13 14.93 -21.13
CA ILE A 67 -1.77 15.43 -19.80
C ILE A 67 -0.49 16.24 -19.96
N SER A 68 -0.53 17.54 -19.64
CA SER A 68 0.55 18.49 -19.91
C SER A 68 1.03 18.49 -21.37
N GLY A 69 0.13 18.26 -22.32
CA GLY A 69 0.45 18.15 -23.75
C GLY A 69 0.99 16.78 -24.20
N GLU A 70 1.15 15.82 -23.30
CA GLU A 70 1.61 14.46 -23.62
C GLU A 70 0.44 13.51 -23.91
N PRO A 71 0.39 12.84 -25.09
CA PRO A 71 -0.61 11.82 -25.40
C PRO A 71 -0.60 10.68 -24.38
N THR A 72 -1.73 10.53 -23.68
CA THR A 72 -1.90 9.59 -22.54
C THR A 72 -3.10 8.65 -22.72
N GLY A 73 -3.97 8.91 -23.69
CA GLY A 73 -5.05 8.00 -24.04
C GLY A 73 -5.81 8.44 -25.27
N ILE A 74 -6.85 7.70 -25.60
CA ILE A 74 -7.74 8.00 -26.71
C ILE A 74 -9.17 7.65 -26.33
N VAL A 75 -10.11 8.47 -26.80
CA VAL A 75 -11.55 8.20 -26.77
C VAL A 75 -12.12 8.43 -28.16
N GLY A 76 -12.95 7.50 -28.60
CA GLY A 76 -13.69 7.56 -29.84
C GLY A 76 -15.18 7.49 -29.57
N PHE A 77 -15.94 8.29 -30.30
CA PHE A 77 -17.39 8.23 -30.36
C PHE A 77 -17.82 7.73 -31.73
N SER A 78 -18.85 6.90 -31.77
CA SER A 78 -19.49 6.41 -33.00
C SER A 78 -20.99 6.61 -32.94
N GLY A 79 -21.64 6.68 -34.11
CA GLY A 79 -23.08 6.84 -34.21
C GLY A 79 -23.58 8.27 -33.97
N LEU A 80 -22.71 9.28 -34.09
CA LEU A 80 -23.03 10.68 -33.77
C LEU A 80 -24.21 11.26 -34.58
N LYS A 81 -24.51 10.70 -35.76
CA LYS A 81 -25.65 11.09 -36.59
C LYS A 81 -26.90 10.22 -36.40
N SER A 82 -27.01 9.49 -35.29
CA SER A 82 -28.19 8.66 -35.02
C SER A 82 -29.46 9.52 -34.91
N PRO A 83 -30.57 9.17 -35.59
CA PRO A 83 -31.83 9.88 -35.45
C PRO A 83 -32.44 9.76 -34.04
N HIS A 84 -31.93 8.84 -33.21
CA HIS A 84 -32.37 8.64 -31.82
C HIS A 84 -31.53 9.42 -30.79
N GLY A 85 -30.55 10.20 -31.27
CA GLY A 85 -29.63 10.96 -30.42
C GLY A 85 -28.76 10.08 -29.53
N ARG A 86 -28.40 8.87 -29.98
CA ARG A 86 -27.52 7.94 -29.26
C ARG A 86 -26.13 7.91 -29.89
N ALA A 87 -25.11 7.78 -29.06
CA ALA A 87 -23.75 7.49 -29.49
C ALA A 87 -23.16 6.37 -28.63
N GLN A 88 -22.14 5.69 -29.14
CA GLN A 88 -21.33 4.75 -28.38
C GLN A 88 -19.93 5.33 -28.19
N TRP A 89 -19.27 4.94 -27.09
CA TRP A 89 -17.86 5.27 -26.89
C TRP A 89 -16.96 4.04 -26.82
N THR A 90 -15.72 4.24 -27.26
CA THR A 90 -14.61 3.29 -27.09
C THR A 90 -13.41 4.08 -26.62
N PHE A 91 -12.69 3.59 -25.62
CA PHE A 91 -11.53 4.29 -25.12
C PHE A 91 -10.48 3.34 -24.56
N TYR A 92 -9.24 3.81 -24.54
CA TYR A 92 -8.14 3.15 -23.85
C TYR A 92 -7.05 4.16 -23.52
N LEU A 93 -6.31 3.88 -22.46
CA LEU A 93 -5.15 4.66 -22.07
C LEU A 93 -3.89 4.11 -22.76
N ARG A 94 -2.91 4.98 -22.92
CA ARG A 94 -1.55 4.64 -23.28
C ARG A 94 -1.03 3.50 -22.37
N PRO A 95 -0.57 2.37 -22.91
CA PRO A 95 -0.28 1.18 -22.12
C PRO A 95 1.05 1.25 -21.35
N ASP A 96 2.05 1.93 -21.91
CA ASP A 96 3.43 2.03 -21.40
C ASP A 96 3.60 3.14 -20.35
N LYS A 97 2.78 4.19 -20.40
CA LYS A 97 2.84 5.34 -19.49
C LYS A 97 1.42 5.72 -19.04
N ARG A 98 0.94 5.06 -17.99
CA ARG A 98 -0.36 5.40 -17.36
C ARG A 98 -0.19 6.59 -16.39
N VAL A 99 -1.28 7.22 -15.99
CA VAL A 99 -1.25 8.32 -15.00
C VAL A 99 -2.41 8.10 -14.02
N SER A 100 -2.24 8.48 -12.75
CA SER A 100 -3.21 8.13 -11.71
C SER A 100 -4.47 8.93 -11.92
N GLY A 101 -5.62 8.27 -11.82
CA GLY A 101 -6.88 8.93 -12.12
C GLY A 101 -7.04 9.32 -13.60
N SER A 102 -6.08 9.03 -14.48
CA SER A 102 -6.15 9.46 -15.88
C SER A 102 -7.33 8.83 -16.64
N GLY A 103 -7.72 7.61 -16.27
CA GLY A 103 -8.96 6.99 -16.78
C GLY A 103 -10.20 7.78 -16.38
N THR A 104 -10.31 8.16 -15.10
CA THR A 104 -11.42 9.02 -14.61
C THR A 104 -11.39 10.38 -15.29
N ALA A 105 -10.22 11.02 -15.42
CA ALA A 105 -10.05 12.31 -16.07
C ALA A 105 -10.46 12.27 -17.56
N LEU A 106 -9.97 11.27 -18.30
CA LEU A 106 -10.40 10.98 -19.67
C LEU A 106 -11.92 10.84 -19.74
N GLY A 107 -12.50 10.02 -18.85
CA GLY A 107 -13.95 9.78 -18.81
C GLY A 107 -14.75 11.05 -18.57
N LEU A 108 -14.36 11.88 -17.60
CA LEU A 108 -15.03 13.14 -17.30
C LEU A 108 -14.94 14.15 -18.45
N LEU A 109 -13.75 14.29 -19.06
CA LEU A 109 -13.59 15.14 -20.25
C LEU A 109 -14.37 14.60 -21.44
N ALA A 110 -14.43 13.28 -21.63
CA ALA A 110 -15.20 12.65 -22.69
C ALA A 110 -16.71 12.89 -22.50
N LEU A 111 -17.22 12.78 -21.26
CA LEU A 111 -18.61 13.09 -20.92
C LEU A 111 -18.93 14.56 -21.16
N GLN A 112 -18.06 15.47 -20.73
CA GLN A 112 -18.19 16.90 -21.02
C GLN A 112 -18.18 17.17 -22.53
N GLN A 113 -17.29 16.52 -23.28
CA GLN A 113 -17.20 16.68 -24.73
C GLN A 113 -18.47 16.19 -25.45
N ILE A 114 -18.97 14.99 -25.13
CA ILE A 114 -20.09 14.37 -25.85
C ILE A 114 -21.45 14.97 -25.47
N PHE A 115 -21.65 15.33 -24.20
CA PHE A 115 -22.90 15.91 -23.73
C PHE A 115 -22.94 17.43 -23.87
N ASP A 116 -21.91 18.15 -23.42
CA ASP A 116 -21.95 19.61 -23.37
C ASP A 116 -21.54 20.27 -24.69
N VAL A 117 -20.65 19.64 -25.47
CA VAL A 117 -20.19 20.20 -26.77
C VAL A 117 -20.88 19.55 -27.96
N MET A 118 -21.05 18.23 -27.98
CA MET A 118 -21.68 17.54 -29.12
C MET A 118 -23.20 17.39 -28.98
N GLY A 119 -23.76 17.58 -27.78
CA GLY A 119 -25.21 17.60 -27.57
C GLY A 119 -25.91 16.24 -27.77
N VAL A 120 -25.22 15.12 -27.55
CA VAL A 120 -25.82 13.79 -27.68
C VAL A 120 -26.82 13.54 -26.54
N ARG A 121 -27.96 12.89 -26.83
CA ARG A 121 -29.00 12.61 -25.82
C ARG A 121 -28.62 11.46 -24.89
N LYS A 122 -28.06 10.37 -25.44
CA LYS A 122 -27.70 9.14 -24.72
C LYS A 122 -26.32 8.64 -25.17
N LEU A 123 -25.46 8.31 -24.21
CA LEU A 123 -24.19 7.64 -24.47
C LEU A 123 -24.24 6.19 -23.98
N GLU A 124 -23.76 5.27 -24.79
CA GLU A 124 -23.76 3.83 -24.55
C GLU A 124 -22.32 3.29 -24.50
N GLY A 125 -22.10 2.26 -23.67
CA GLY A 125 -20.83 1.58 -23.52
C GLY A 125 -21.02 0.09 -23.28
N GLU A 126 -20.13 -0.72 -23.86
CA GLU A 126 -20.15 -2.17 -23.72
C GLU A 126 -18.87 -2.64 -23.03
N VAL A 127 -19.00 -3.56 -22.06
CA VAL A 127 -17.88 -4.00 -21.23
C VAL A 127 -17.88 -5.52 -21.11
N LEU A 128 -16.77 -6.17 -21.47
CA LEU A 128 -16.56 -7.60 -21.20
C LEU A 128 -16.60 -7.86 -19.69
N ALA A 129 -17.24 -8.97 -19.28
CA ALA A 129 -17.44 -9.29 -17.87
C ALA A 129 -16.15 -9.46 -17.05
N ASP A 130 -15.06 -9.89 -17.70
CA ASP A 130 -13.73 -10.02 -17.09
C ASP A 130 -12.99 -8.68 -16.93
N ASN A 131 -13.46 -7.61 -17.61
CA ASN A 131 -12.89 -6.27 -17.52
C ASN A 131 -13.44 -5.50 -16.32
N THR A 132 -13.15 -6.01 -15.13
CA THR A 132 -13.55 -5.44 -13.83
C THR A 132 -13.17 -3.96 -13.68
N LYS A 133 -12.06 -3.53 -14.29
CA LYS A 133 -11.62 -2.13 -14.29
C LYS A 133 -12.62 -1.22 -15.01
N SER A 134 -13.08 -1.63 -16.19
CA SER A 134 -14.06 -0.87 -16.96
C SER A 134 -15.45 -0.93 -16.33
N LEU A 135 -15.83 -2.06 -15.71
CA LEU A 135 -17.09 -2.17 -14.95
C LEU A 135 -17.14 -1.13 -13.81
N HIS A 136 -16.12 -1.10 -12.96
CA HIS A 136 -16.03 -0.13 -11.87
C HIS A 136 -15.92 1.32 -12.37
N PHE A 137 -15.26 1.54 -13.51
CA PHE A 137 -15.17 2.85 -14.13
C PHE A 137 -16.55 3.40 -14.52
N HIS A 138 -17.36 2.61 -15.23
CA HIS A 138 -18.71 3.02 -15.64
C HIS A 138 -19.59 3.30 -14.42
N GLN A 139 -19.58 2.40 -13.43
CA GLN A 139 -20.32 2.58 -12.17
C GLN A 139 -19.92 3.86 -11.44
N ARG A 140 -18.61 4.15 -11.36
CA ARG A 140 -18.10 5.35 -10.67
C ARG A 140 -18.51 6.65 -11.35
N LEU A 141 -18.59 6.65 -12.68
CA LEU A 141 -19.06 7.81 -13.44
C LEU A 141 -20.59 7.95 -13.41
N GLY A 142 -21.32 7.00 -12.82
CA GLY A 142 -22.77 7.04 -12.69
C GLY A 142 -23.52 6.51 -13.90
N PHE A 143 -22.88 5.69 -14.75
CA PHE A 143 -23.60 4.97 -15.79
C PHE A 143 -24.53 3.92 -15.16
N ARG A 144 -25.70 3.76 -15.77
CA ARG A 144 -26.63 2.68 -15.44
C ARG A 144 -26.28 1.43 -16.23
N ASN A 145 -26.25 0.29 -15.57
CA ASN A 145 -26.25 -1.02 -16.23
C ASN A 145 -27.67 -1.31 -16.76
N GLU A 146 -27.82 -1.41 -18.08
CA GLU A 146 -29.10 -1.71 -18.75
C GLU A 146 -29.30 -3.19 -19.04
N GLY A 147 -28.27 -4.03 -18.89
CA GLY A 147 -28.38 -5.46 -19.13
C GLY A 147 -27.06 -6.20 -19.22
N VAL A 148 -27.14 -7.53 -19.29
CA VAL A 148 -26.02 -8.42 -19.56
C VAL A 148 -26.39 -9.32 -20.73
N ARG A 149 -25.57 -9.30 -21.78
CA ARG A 149 -25.65 -10.25 -22.90
C ARG A 149 -24.78 -11.46 -22.55
N LEU A 150 -25.42 -12.58 -22.25
CA LEU A 150 -24.73 -13.82 -21.89
C LEU A 150 -24.06 -14.46 -23.11
N ALA A 151 -22.86 -15.00 -22.92
CA ALA A 151 -22.07 -15.69 -23.95
C ALA A 151 -22.05 -14.94 -25.29
N HIS A 152 -21.87 -13.62 -25.23
CA HIS A 152 -22.06 -12.73 -26.37
C HIS A 152 -20.85 -12.70 -27.32
N ILE A 153 -19.64 -12.82 -26.78
CA ILE A 153 -18.39 -12.76 -27.54
C ILE A 153 -17.60 -14.04 -27.35
N HIS A 154 -17.16 -14.67 -28.44
CA HIS A 154 -16.21 -15.78 -28.40
C HIS A 154 -14.78 -15.29 -28.62
N LYS A 155 -13.92 -15.45 -27.62
CA LYS A 155 -12.54 -14.97 -27.64
C LYS A 155 -11.65 -15.88 -26.79
N ASP A 156 -10.44 -16.14 -27.30
CA ASP A 156 -9.43 -16.98 -26.65
C ASP A 156 -9.98 -18.38 -26.26
N GLY A 157 -10.85 -18.93 -27.12
CA GLY A 157 -11.48 -20.23 -26.93
C GLY A 157 -12.61 -20.27 -25.89
N GLN A 158 -13.06 -19.11 -25.40
CA GLN A 158 -14.10 -19.01 -24.37
C GLN A 158 -15.20 -18.01 -24.77
N TRP A 159 -16.41 -18.26 -24.29
CA TRP A 159 -17.52 -17.33 -24.41
C TRP A 159 -17.53 -16.36 -23.23
N HIS A 160 -17.66 -15.07 -23.54
CA HIS A 160 -17.64 -13.97 -22.58
C HIS A 160 -18.98 -13.24 -22.56
N ASP A 161 -19.44 -12.93 -21.36
CA ASP A 161 -20.60 -12.07 -21.14
C ASP A 161 -20.23 -10.59 -21.39
N VAL A 162 -21.21 -9.79 -21.80
CA VAL A 162 -21.05 -8.35 -22.04
C VAL A 162 -22.08 -7.57 -21.25
N TYR A 163 -21.60 -6.64 -20.43
CA TYR A 163 -22.42 -5.67 -19.72
C TYR A 163 -22.69 -4.45 -20.61
N GLU A 164 -23.95 -4.02 -20.65
CA GLU A 164 -24.40 -2.84 -21.38
C GLU A 164 -24.62 -1.68 -20.41
N PHE A 165 -23.88 -0.60 -20.60
CA PHE A 165 -24.00 0.62 -19.81
C PHE A 165 -24.55 1.76 -20.64
N SER A 166 -25.31 2.66 -20.00
CA SER A 166 -25.65 3.94 -20.60
C SER A 166 -25.77 5.09 -19.61
N MET A 167 -25.74 6.30 -20.16
CA MET A 167 -26.00 7.55 -19.45
C MET A 167 -26.78 8.49 -20.35
N LEU A 168 -27.77 9.18 -19.78
CA LEU A 168 -28.53 10.24 -20.44
C LEU A 168 -27.91 11.61 -20.17
N SER A 169 -28.10 12.54 -21.11
CA SER A 169 -27.60 13.92 -20.99
C SER A 169 -28.11 14.63 -19.73
N ASP A 170 -29.34 14.38 -19.29
CA ASP A 170 -29.88 14.98 -18.06
C ASP A 170 -29.30 14.36 -16.78
N GLU A 171 -28.95 13.07 -16.82
CA GLU A 171 -28.22 12.41 -15.72
C GLU A 171 -26.82 13.00 -15.60
N TRP A 172 -26.13 13.23 -16.72
CA TRP A 172 -24.86 13.94 -16.74
C TRP A 172 -24.99 15.34 -16.15
N LYS A 173 -25.96 16.15 -16.59
CA LYS A 173 -26.19 17.51 -16.05
C LYS A 173 -26.37 17.50 -14.53
N ALA A 174 -27.10 16.51 -14.00
CA ALA A 174 -27.33 16.37 -12.56
C ALA A 174 -26.08 15.91 -11.78
N LEU A 175 -25.28 15.01 -12.35
CA LEU A 175 -24.10 14.43 -11.69
C LEU A 175 -22.84 15.28 -11.86
N ARG A 176 -22.74 16.06 -12.94
CA ARG A 176 -21.54 16.80 -13.36
C ARG A 176 -20.91 17.62 -12.23
N PRO A 177 -21.64 18.44 -11.43
CA PRO A 177 -21.01 19.21 -10.36
C PRO A 177 -20.27 18.33 -9.35
N LYS A 178 -20.91 17.25 -8.88
CA LYS A 178 -20.34 16.30 -7.90
C LYS A 178 -19.19 15.48 -8.47
N LEU A 179 -19.24 15.15 -9.76
CA LEU A 179 -18.19 14.39 -10.44
C LEU A 179 -16.96 15.25 -10.72
N LEU A 180 -17.15 16.53 -11.07
CA LEU A 180 -16.04 17.47 -11.26
C LEU A 180 -15.36 17.87 -9.95
N GLU A 181 -16.08 17.93 -8.82
CA GLU A 181 -15.46 18.05 -7.48
C GLU A 181 -14.50 16.90 -7.16
N LYS A 182 -14.77 15.71 -7.73
CA LYS A 182 -13.93 14.51 -7.58
C LYS A 182 -12.91 14.36 -8.71
N MET A 183 -12.72 15.39 -9.53
CA MET A 183 -11.74 15.33 -10.61
C MET A 183 -10.33 15.15 -10.00
N PRO A 184 -9.58 14.13 -10.43
CA PRO A 184 -8.27 13.87 -9.85
C PRO A 184 -7.32 15.04 -10.11
N GLN A 185 -6.60 15.46 -9.07
CA GLN A 185 -5.52 16.44 -9.17
C GLN A 185 -4.32 15.76 -9.81
N ILE A 186 -4.26 15.82 -11.15
CA ILE A 186 -3.13 15.29 -11.91
C ILE A 186 -2.10 16.41 -12.03
N ALA A 187 -1.01 16.31 -11.26
CA ALA A 187 0.07 17.30 -11.27
C ALA A 187 0.68 17.42 -12.68
N SER A 188 1.04 18.64 -13.08
CA SER A 188 1.59 18.94 -14.40
C SER A 188 2.99 18.37 -14.65
N ASN A 189 3.61 17.75 -13.65
CA ASN A 189 4.94 17.20 -13.75
C ASN A 189 4.87 15.79 -14.35
N SER A 190 5.59 15.62 -15.45
CA SER A 190 5.62 14.49 -16.39
C SER A 190 6.15 13.16 -15.85
N GLU A 191 6.00 12.88 -14.55
CA GLU A 191 6.38 11.61 -13.95
C GLU A 191 5.37 10.52 -14.33
N THR A 192 5.77 9.77 -15.37
CA THR A 192 5.47 8.36 -15.65
C THR A 192 4.69 7.63 -14.54
N TYR A 193 3.58 6.93 -14.86
CA TYR A 193 3.29 5.72 -14.08
C TYR A 193 4.48 4.80 -14.20
N ARG A 194 5.19 4.70 -13.09
CA ARG A 194 5.92 3.51 -12.68
C ARG A 194 4.98 2.31 -12.79
N ALA A 195 5.52 1.15 -13.14
CA ALA A 195 4.91 -0.10 -12.74
C ALA A 195 4.50 0.01 -11.25
N ARG A 196 3.41 -0.65 -10.82
CA ARG A 196 3.03 -0.67 -9.39
C ARG A 196 4.32 -0.86 -8.57
N PRO A 197 4.65 0.03 -7.62
CA PRO A 197 5.89 -0.12 -6.88
C PRO A 197 5.98 -1.53 -6.31
N ARG A 198 7.12 -2.16 -6.54
CA ARG A 198 7.39 -3.54 -6.15
C ARG A 198 7.93 -3.53 -4.72
N LEU A 199 7.18 -4.11 -3.80
CA LEU A 199 7.51 -4.10 -2.38
C LEU A 199 7.95 -5.49 -1.96
N LEU A 200 9.08 -5.58 -1.26
CA LEU A 200 9.55 -6.80 -0.62
C LEU A 200 9.36 -6.70 0.88
N PHE A 201 8.48 -7.53 1.45
CA PHE A 201 8.32 -7.68 2.89
C PHE A 201 9.16 -8.87 3.37
N THR A 202 10.19 -8.62 4.19
CA THR A 202 10.90 -9.70 4.91
C THR A 202 10.13 -10.08 6.17
N GLY A 203 10.35 -11.29 6.69
CA GLY A 203 9.44 -11.87 7.70
C GLY A 203 8.04 -12.12 7.15
N GLY A 204 7.95 -12.42 5.85
CA GLY A 204 6.72 -12.59 5.09
C GLY A 204 5.84 -13.75 5.55
N GLY A 205 6.34 -14.66 6.39
CA GLY A 205 5.54 -15.66 7.09
C GLY A 205 4.75 -15.12 8.29
N GLY A 206 4.89 -13.84 8.63
CA GLY A 206 4.19 -13.22 9.75
C GLY A 206 2.68 -13.10 9.57
N SER A 207 1.96 -12.99 10.69
CA SER A 207 0.48 -12.86 10.74
C SER A 207 -0.10 -11.62 10.03
N ALA A 208 0.73 -10.65 9.63
CA ALA A 208 0.28 -9.47 8.91
C ALA A 208 0.18 -9.69 7.39
N SER A 209 0.96 -10.61 6.84
CA SER A 209 1.19 -10.72 5.39
C SER A 209 -0.07 -11.02 4.59
N GLN A 210 -0.95 -11.89 5.09
CA GLN A 210 -2.26 -12.15 4.47
C GLN A 210 -3.11 -10.88 4.34
N SER A 211 -3.16 -10.08 5.41
CA SER A 211 -3.95 -8.84 5.42
C SER A 211 -3.32 -7.76 4.55
N ILE A 212 -1.98 -7.67 4.52
CA ILE A 212 -1.25 -6.77 3.61
C ILE A 212 -1.56 -7.15 2.16
N GLN A 213 -1.44 -8.43 1.80
CA GLN A 213 -1.79 -8.91 0.46
C GLN A 213 -3.23 -8.55 0.07
N ALA A 214 -4.19 -8.78 0.96
CA ALA A 214 -5.60 -8.49 0.69
C ALA A 214 -5.88 -6.99 0.52
N GLN A 215 -5.26 -6.14 1.33
CA GLN A 215 -5.52 -4.70 1.30
C GLN A 215 -4.73 -3.97 0.20
N TRP A 216 -3.52 -4.44 -0.12
CA TRP A 216 -2.57 -3.71 -0.96
C TRP A 216 -2.17 -4.43 -2.26
N GLY A 217 -2.57 -5.68 -2.48
CA GLY A 217 -2.22 -6.43 -3.70
C GLY A 217 -2.78 -5.83 -5.00
N GLU A 218 -3.82 -5.00 -4.91
CA GLU A 218 -4.32 -4.22 -6.05
C GLU A 218 -3.57 -2.90 -6.27
N ARG A 219 -2.82 -2.44 -5.28
CA ARG A 219 -2.11 -1.16 -5.30
C ARG A 219 -0.62 -1.34 -5.62
N TYR A 220 0.00 -2.35 -5.04
CA TYR A 220 1.43 -2.65 -5.16
C TYR A 220 1.67 -4.02 -5.78
N ASP A 221 2.88 -4.24 -6.29
CA ASP A 221 3.35 -5.58 -6.63
C ASP A 221 4.09 -6.17 -5.43
N LEU A 222 3.42 -7.06 -4.70
CA LEU A 222 3.88 -7.52 -3.39
C LEU A 222 4.67 -8.82 -3.49
N TRP A 223 5.84 -8.83 -2.84
CA TRP A 223 6.71 -9.97 -2.64
C TRP A 223 6.92 -10.20 -1.15
N PHE A 224 6.92 -11.46 -0.72
CA PHE A 224 7.07 -11.83 0.68
C PHE A 224 8.24 -12.80 0.82
N ALA A 225 9.19 -12.44 1.67
CA ALA A 225 10.39 -13.24 1.93
C ALA A 225 10.46 -13.73 3.38
N ASP A 226 10.78 -15.00 3.58
CA ASP A 226 10.96 -15.60 4.90
C ASP A 226 12.09 -16.62 4.88
N ALA A 227 12.76 -16.79 6.01
CA ALA A 227 13.82 -17.80 6.13
C ALA A 227 13.27 -19.23 6.14
N ASN A 228 12.04 -19.41 6.60
CA ASN A 228 11.35 -20.68 6.59
C ASN A 228 10.17 -20.65 5.61
N PRO A 229 10.25 -21.37 4.48
CA PRO A 229 9.19 -21.39 3.46
C PRO A 229 7.86 -21.96 3.98
N ASN A 230 7.88 -22.72 5.08
CA ASN A 230 6.66 -23.27 5.69
C ASN A 230 5.86 -22.22 6.48
N ASN A 231 6.40 -21.02 6.71
CA ASN A 231 5.69 -19.97 7.46
C ASN A 231 4.70 -19.19 6.59
N PHE A 232 4.76 -19.30 5.26
CA PHE A 232 3.91 -18.49 4.40
C PHE A 232 2.42 -18.86 4.55
N PRO A 233 1.53 -17.87 4.77
CA PRO A 233 0.11 -18.15 4.78
C PRO A 233 -0.35 -18.60 3.38
N PRO A 234 -1.27 -19.60 3.29
CA PRO A 234 -1.74 -20.15 2.02
C PRO A 234 -2.31 -19.11 1.05
N SER A 235 -2.83 -17.99 1.58
CA SER A 235 -3.39 -16.88 0.81
C SER A 235 -2.38 -16.11 -0.05
N ILE A 236 -1.08 -16.24 0.22
CA ILE A 236 -0.03 -15.61 -0.61
C ILE A 236 0.30 -16.57 -1.74
N PRO A 237 0.20 -16.19 -3.03
CA PRO A 237 0.55 -17.08 -4.13
C PRO A 237 2.01 -17.56 -4.06
N GLU A 238 2.29 -18.82 -4.40
CA GLU A 238 3.65 -19.37 -4.39
C GLU A 238 4.63 -18.56 -5.23
N SER A 239 4.17 -18.05 -6.38
CA SER A 239 4.95 -17.19 -7.27
C SER A 239 5.38 -15.85 -6.64
N ARG A 240 4.88 -15.51 -5.45
CA ARG A 240 5.19 -14.28 -4.69
C ARG A 240 5.93 -14.56 -3.37
N ARG A 241 6.23 -15.83 -3.08
CA ARG A 241 6.97 -16.27 -1.90
C ARG A 241 8.44 -16.44 -2.27
N LEU A 242 9.33 -15.92 -1.44
CA LEU A 242 10.78 -15.99 -1.64
C LEU A 242 11.44 -16.53 -0.38
N GLN A 243 12.35 -17.48 -0.54
CA GLN A 243 13.20 -17.89 0.58
C GLN A 243 14.40 -16.95 0.68
N ILE A 244 14.72 -16.51 1.88
CA ILE A 244 15.92 -15.73 2.20
C ILE A 244 16.73 -16.45 3.29
N PRO A 245 18.03 -16.19 3.46
CA PRO A 245 18.77 -16.70 4.59
C PRO A 245 18.26 -16.09 5.93
N PHE A 246 18.68 -16.68 7.06
CA PHE A 246 18.43 -16.08 8.36
C PHE A 246 19.19 -14.75 8.49
N ALA A 247 18.64 -13.78 9.23
CA ALA A 247 19.25 -12.46 9.41
C ALA A 247 20.69 -12.47 9.98
N ARG A 248 21.08 -13.53 10.69
CA ARG A 248 22.43 -13.71 11.24
C ARG A 248 23.42 -14.36 10.26
N ASP A 249 22.94 -14.79 9.11
CA ASP A 249 23.79 -15.34 8.06
C ASP A 249 24.68 -14.22 7.48
N PRO A 250 26.01 -14.42 7.35
CA PRO A 250 26.90 -13.44 6.74
C PRO A 250 26.49 -12.99 5.33
N ASN A 251 25.79 -13.85 4.58
CA ASN A 251 25.35 -13.56 3.22
C ASN A 251 23.97 -12.88 3.15
N PHE A 252 23.33 -12.61 4.28
CA PHE A 252 21.94 -12.12 4.33
C PHE A 252 21.69 -10.91 3.43
N CYS A 253 22.49 -9.84 3.58
CA CYS A 253 22.33 -8.63 2.78
C CYS A 253 22.63 -8.89 1.29
N THR A 254 23.62 -9.72 0.99
CA THR A 254 23.99 -10.06 -0.39
C THR A 254 22.82 -10.75 -1.11
N ASP A 255 22.27 -11.80 -0.51
CA ASP A 255 21.18 -12.58 -1.10
C ASP A 255 19.89 -11.77 -1.23
N VAL A 256 19.57 -10.95 -0.22
CA VAL A 256 18.42 -10.03 -0.29
C VAL A 256 18.60 -9.01 -1.41
N LEU A 257 19.80 -8.47 -1.61
CA LEU A 257 20.07 -7.54 -2.71
C LEU A 257 19.94 -8.21 -4.08
N GLU A 258 20.44 -9.44 -4.23
CA GLU A 258 20.28 -10.21 -5.47
C GLU A 258 18.80 -10.46 -5.80
N ILE A 259 18.00 -10.81 -4.80
CA ILE A 259 16.54 -10.90 -4.93
C ILE A 259 15.94 -9.56 -5.36
N CYS A 260 16.34 -8.46 -4.73
CA CYS A 260 15.85 -7.14 -5.07
C CYS A 260 16.13 -6.80 -6.54
N LYS A 261 17.34 -7.08 -7.02
CA LYS A 261 17.74 -6.88 -8.42
C LYS A 261 16.95 -7.78 -9.37
N LYS A 262 16.87 -9.08 -9.07
CA LYS A 262 16.16 -10.09 -9.89
C LYS A 262 14.67 -9.75 -10.06
N HIS A 263 14.03 -9.26 -9.01
CA HIS A 263 12.60 -8.95 -9.00
C HIS A 263 12.30 -7.46 -9.21
N SER A 264 13.33 -6.63 -9.44
CA SER A 264 13.22 -5.17 -9.64
C SER A 264 12.44 -4.49 -8.51
N ILE A 265 12.75 -4.85 -7.27
CA ILE A 265 12.12 -4.32 -6.06
C ILE A 265 12.42 -2.82 -5.94
N ASP A 266 11.39 -2.02 -5.65
CA ASP A 266 11.51 -0.57 -5.45
C ASP A 266 11.67 -0.21 -3.98
N VAL A 267 11.02 -0.97 -3.07
CA VAL A 267 11.08 -0.75 -1.63
C VAL A 267 11.17 -2.06 -0.85
N VAL A 268 12.12 -2.15 0.08
CA VAL A 268 12.21 -3.23 1.09
C VAL A 268 11.56 -2.76 2.38
N VAL A 269 10.65 -3.56 2.93
CA VAL A 269 9.92 -3.29 4.17
C VAL A 269 10.30 -4.36 5.20
N PRO A 270 11.26 -4.07 6.10
CA PRO A 270 11.71 -5.06 7.05
C PRO A 270 10.70 -5.33 8.16
N GLY A 271 10.57 -6.60 8.54
CA GLY A 271 9.59 -7.09 9.51
C GLY A 271 10.20 -7.77 10.73
N VAL A 272 11.52 -7.99 10.73
CA VAL A 272 12.25 -8.79 11.72
C VAL A 272 13.27 -7.91 12.44
N ASP A 273 13.42 -8.04 13.77
CA ASP A 273 14.35 -7.20 14.54
C ASP A 273 15.82 -7.49 14.20
N GLU A 274 16.15 -8.77 14.02
CA GLU A 274 17.52 -9.24 13.82
C GLU A 274 18.16 -8.80 12.49
N GLU A 275 17.37 -8.35 11.52
CA GLU A 275 17.84 -7.84 10.20
C GLU A 275 17.94 -6.31 10.15
N LEU A 276 17.37 -5.58 11.12
CA LEU A 276 17.16 -4.13 10.95
C LEU A 276 18.47 -3.37 10.88
N LEU A 277 19.46 -3.73 11.71
CA LEU A 277 20.73 -3.01 11.76
C LEU A 277 21.49 -3.15 10.43
N SER A 278 21.63 -4.38 9.93
CA SER A 278 22.34 -4.65 8.68
C SER A 278 21.63 -4.03 7.47
N LEU A 279 20.30 -3.96 7.46
CA LEU A 279 19.54 -3.26 6.42
C LEU A 279 19.60 -1.74 6.57
N ALA A 280 19.58 -1.19 7.79
CA ALA A 280 19.70 0.24 8.03
C ALA A 280 21.05 0.81 7.59
N GLU A 281 22.13 0.03 7.71
CA GLU A 281 23.44 0.36 7.16
C GLU A 281 23.44 0.46 5.62
N LYS A 282 22.49 -0.19 4.94
CA LYS A 282 22.32 -0.15 3.47
C LYS A 282 21.32 0.88 2.99
N LYS A 283 20.62 1.55 3.90
CA LYS A 283 19.54 2.50 3.56
C LYS A 283 19.94 3.61 2.59
N ASN A 284 21.19 4.08 2.69
CA ASN A 284 21.75 5.15 1.84
C ASN A 284 22.68 4.62 0.75
N ASP A 285 22.78 3.30 0.60
CA ASP A 285 23.55 2.65 -0.46
C ASP A 285 22.81 2.76 -1.79
N LYS A 286 23.49 3.23 -2.85
CA LYS A 286 22.89 3.47 -4.17
C LYS A 286 22.54 2.18 -4.92
N ASP A 287 23.18 1.07 -4.54
CA ASP A 287 22.91 -0.22 -5.16
C ASP A 287 21.61 -0.85 -4.60
N TRP A 288 21.13 -0.36 -3.46
CA TRP A 288 19.93 -0.85 -2.79
C TRP A 288 18.66 -0.12 -3.23
N PRO A 289 17.51 -0.81 -3.25
CA PRO A 289 16.22 -0.13 -3.29
C PRO A 289 16.00 0.70 -2.02
N HIS A 290 14.95 1.53 -2.02
CA HIS A 290 14.58 2.24 -0.79
C HIS A 290 14.27 1.24 0.33
N ILE A 291 14.79 1.48 1.54
CA ILE A 291 14.53 0.61 2.68
C ILE A 291 13.68 1.39 3.69
N LEU A 292 12.48 0.89 3.99
CA LEU A 292 11.55 1.52 4.93
C LEU A 292 11.96 1.21 6.38
N VAL A 293 13.13 1.70 6.77
CA VAL A 293 13.74 1.50 8.09
C VAL A 293 14.30 2.81 8.63
N PRO A 294 14.30 3.04 9.95
CA PRO A 294 15.06 4.13 10.57
C PRO A 294 16.56 4.02 10.37
N ASP A 295 17.25 5.11 10.68
CA ASP A 295 18.70 5.20 10.55
C ASP A 295 19.40 4.26 11.54
N ALA A 296 20.59 3.76 11.17
CA ALA A 296 21.28 2.69 11.90
C ALA A 296 21.52 3.02 13.38
N ASP A 297 21.87 4.26 13.71
CA ASP A 297 22.07 4.72 15.09
C ASP A 297 20.77 4.62 15.91
N PHE A 298 19.63 5.01 15.32
CA PHE A 298 18.33 4.89 15.96
C PHE A 298 17.92 3.42 16.12
N VAL A 299 18.15 2.60 15.09
CA VAL A 299 17.87 1.15 15.15
C VAL A 299 18.67 0.50 16.28
N SER A 300 19.97 0.73 16.32
CA SER A 300 20.87 0.20 17.36
C SER A 300 20.44 0.63 18.76
N MET A 301 20.11 1.91 18.94
CA MET A 301 19.65 2.46 20.21
C MET A 301 18.33 1.85 20.70
N MET A 302 17.36 1.65 19.80
CA MET A 302 16.01 1.21 20.17
C MET A 302 15.86 -0.31 20.32
N LEU A 303 16.68 -1.10 19.63
CA LEU A 303 16.66 -2.57 19.75
C LEU A 303 17.21 -3.08 21.08
N ASP A 304 18.10 -2.31 21.71
CA ASP A 304 18.57 -2.56 23.07
C ASP A 304 17.63 -1.92 24.08
N LYS A 305 16.87 -2.74 24.80
CA LYS A 305 15.82 -2.26 25.71
C LYS A 305 16.36 -1.45 26.90
N LEU A 306 17.61 -1.70 27.32
CA LEU A 306 18.24 -0.90 28.39
C LEU A 306 18.63 0.47 27.85
N THR A 307 19.33 0.49 26.72
CA THR A 307 19.75 1.73 26.05
C THR A 307 18.55 2.58 25.65
N CYS A 308 17.48 1.97 25.14
CA CYS A 308 16.23 2.64 24.80
C CYS A 308 15.63 3.37 26.01
N ALA A 309 15.49 2.70 27.16
CA ALA A 309 14.94 3.31 28.37
C ALA A 309 15.81 4.45 28.91
N GLN A 310 17.14 4.31 28.85
CA GLN A 310 18.09 5.35 29.22
C GLN A 310 18.00 6.57 28.30
N ALA A 311 17.87 6.34 26.98
CA ALA A 311 17.74 7.39 25.99
C ALA A 311 16.43 8.18 26.17
N LEU A 312 15.31 7.49 26.41
CA LEU A 312 14.03 8.13 26.72
C LEU A 312 14.12 9.00 27.97
N SER A 313 14.70 8.47 29.05
CA SER A 313 14.85 9.21 30.31
C SER A 313 15.75 10.44 30.16
N SER A 314 16.85 10.31 29.42
CA SER A 314 17.79 11.42 29.13
C SER A 314 17.15 12.49 28.25
N ALA A 315 16.17 12.11 27.41
CA ALA A 315 15.37 13.03 26.61
C ALA A 315 14.28 13.77 27.43
N GLY A 316 14.14 13.47 28.74
CA GLY A 316 13.06 13.98 29.58
C GLY A 316 11.69 13.37 29.27
N LEU A 317 11.67 12.25 28.56
CA LEU A 317 10.45 11.49 28.27
C LEU A 317 10.27 10.39 29.33
N ASN A 318 9.02 10.13 29.69
CA ASN A 318 8.68 9.05 30.61
C ASN A 318 9.13 7.69 30.03
N ALA A 319 9.77 6.87 30.85
CA ALA A 319 10.06 5.47 30.57
C ALA A 319 9.95 4.66 31.87
N PRO A 320 9.53 3.39 31.83
CA PRO A 320 9.60 2.52 33.00
C PRO A 320 11.04 2.40 33.49
N LYS A 321 11.26 2.42 34.81
CA LYS A 321 12.60 2.16 35.36
C LYS A 321 13.10 0.82 34.82
N THR A 322 14.27 0.83 34.18
CA THR A 322 14.85 -0.33 33.50
C THR A 322 16.32 -0.45 33.86
N ILE A 323 16.73 -1.60 34.40
CA ILE A 323 18.09 -1.89 34.85
C ILE A 323 18.51 -3.32 34.45
N PRO A 324 19.79 -3.69 34.50
CA PRO A 324 20.21 -5.08 34.31
C PRO A 324 19.52 -6.02 35.30
N LEU A 325 19.18 -7.25 34.88
CA LEU A 325 18.48 -8.20 35.74
C LEU A 325 19.26 -8.57 37.01
N ALA A 326 20.59 -8.48 36.98
CA ALA A 326 21.45 -8.66 38.15
C ALA A 326 21.14 -7.68 39.31
N GLN A 327 20.49 -6.55 39.02
CA GLN A 327 20.13 -5.50 39.98
C GLN A 327 18.61 -5.48 40.26
N ALA A 328 17.87 -6.54 39.93
CA ALA A 328 16.41 -6.57 39.97
C ALA A 328 15.79 -6.15 41.33
N GLU A 329 16.49 -6.32 42.44
CA GLU A 329 16.02 -5.87 43.77
C GLU A 329 15.87 -4.34 43.87
N GLU A 330 16.63 -3.57 43.10
CA GLU A 330 16.56 -2.09 43.11
C GLU A 330 15.30 -1.52 42.44
N ILE A 331 14.61 -2.30 41.60
CA ILE A 331 13.29 -1.93 41.05
C ILE A 331 12.18 -2.26 42.04
N GLY A 332 12.31 -3.35 42.80
CA GLY A 332 11.24 -3.92 43.60
C GLY A 332 10.35 -4.90 42.81
N PHE A 333 9.39 -5.50 43.50
CA PHE A 333 8.49 -6.52 42.94
C PHE A 333 7.01 -6.13 43.17
N PRO A 334 6.08 -6.47 42.27
CA PRO A 334 6.28 -7.21 41.02
C PRO A 334 6.96 -6.39 39.91
N GLN A 335 7.64 -7.08 39.00
CA GLN A 335 8.38 -6.48 37.87
C GLN A 335 8.38 -7.37 36.62
N ILE A 336 8.87 -6.84 35.50
CA ILE A 336 9.01 -7.56 34.24
C ILE A 336 10.48 -7.88 33.97
N ALA A 337 10.81 -9.16 33.88
CA ALA A 337 12.09 -9.63 33.36
C ALA A 337 11.97 -9.96 31.87
N LYS A 338 12.93 -9.50 31.06
CA LYS A 338 12.95 -9.78 29.62
C LYS A 338 14.36 -9.74 29.03
N PRO A 339 14.62 -10.43 27.90
CA PRO A 339 15.88 -10.31 27.17
C PRO A 339 16.14 -8.86 26.78
N ARG A 340 17.39 -8.42 26.90
CA ARG A 340 17.83 -7.07 26.54
C ARG A 340 17.59 -6.77 25.06
N THR A 341 17.79 -7.75 24.19
CA THR A 341 17.50 -7.70 22.75
C THR A 341 16.58 -8.86 22.36
N GLY A 342 15.85 -8.73 21.24
CA GLY A 342 14.94 -9.76 20.73
C GLY A 342 13.49 -9.31 20.63
N ARG A 343 12.61 -10.23 20.20
CA ARG A 343 11.28 -9.93 19.63
C ARG A 343 10.14 -10.81 20.14
N GLY A 344 8.91 -10.40 19.85
CA GLY A 344 7.71 -11.24 19.90
C GLY A 344 7.32 -11.69 21.32
N SER A 345 7.63 -10.87 22.33
CA SER A 345 7.42 -11.19 23.76
C SER A 345 8.11 -12.49 24.23
N ARG A 346 9.08 -13.02 23.48
CA ARG A 346 9.82 -14.22 23.87
C ARG A 346 10.69 -13.93 25.08
N GLY A 347 10.60 -14.77 26.10
CA GLY A 347 11.34 -14.61 27.35
C GLY A 347 10.84 -13.46 28.23
N VAL A 348 9.69 -12.83 27.93
CA VAL A 348 9.10 -11.81 28.82
C VAL A 348 8.32 -12.51 29.94
N MET A 349 8.67 -12.26 31.19
CA MET A 349 8.01 -12.85 32.36
C MET A 349 7.78 -11.81 33.45
N ARG A 350 6.64 -11.92 34.12
CA ARG A 350 6.41 -11.19 35.38
C ARG A 350 7.07 -11.96 36.52
N LEU A 351 7.86 -11.26 37.31
CA LEU A 351 8.44 -11.75 38.55
C LEU A 351 7.76 -11.03 39.71
N ASP A 352 7.19 -11.77 40.64
CA ASP A 352 6.49 -11.33 41.84
C ASP A 352 7.38 -11.35 43.09
N CYS A 353 8.51 -12.07 43.10
CA CYS A 353 9.45 -12.08 44.22
C CYS A 353 10.91 -12.34 43.83
N PRO A 354 11.90 -11.99 44.68
CA PRO A 354 13.33 -12.17 44.42
C PRO A 354 13.73 -13.59 44.03
N GLN A 355 13.07 -14.61 44.61
CA GLN A 355 13.38 -16.02 44.37
C GLN A 355 13.10 -16.45 42.93
N GLN A 356 12.28 -15.71 42.17
CA GLN A 356 11.97 -16.01 40.78
C GLN A 356 13.06 -15.52 39.79
N VAL A 357 13.96 -14.62 40.20
CA VAL A 357 15.08 -14.15 39.36
C VAL A 357 16.02 -15.30 38.96
N PRO A 358 16.56 -16.11 39.90
CA PRO A 358 17.41 -17.25 39.52
C PRO A 358 16.64 -18.31 38.71
N ALA A 359 15.34 -18.50 38.98
CA ALA A 359 14.50 -19.43 38.20
C ALA A 359 14.33 -18.96 36.74
N TYR A 360 14.14 -17.66 36.54
CA TYR A 360 14.09 -17.05 35.21
C TYR A 360 15.41 -17.25 34.46
N LEU A 361 16.55 -16.97 35.10
CA LEU A 361 17.88 -17.18 34.51
C LEU A 361 18.14 -18.64 34.15
N ALA A 362 17.74 -19.58 35.01
CA ALA A 362 17.86 -21.01 34.72
C ALA A 362 17.01 -21.45 33.52
N LEU A 363 15.84 -20.83 33.33
CA LEU A 363 14.96 -21.14 32.21
C LEU A 363 15.43 -20.53 30.88
N GLN A 364 15.94 -19.29 30.90
CA GLN A 364 16.37 -18.60 29.68
C GLN A 364 17.82 -18.94 29.28
N GLY A 365 18.67 -19.30 30.25
CA GLY A 365 20.11 -19.51 30.06
C GLY A 365 20.88 -18.22 29.84
N GLY A 366 22.21 -18.30 29.68
CA GLY A 366 23.06 -17.12 29.44
C GLY A 366 23.37 -16.28 30.69
N ALA A 367 24.08 -15.17 30.48
CA ALA A 367 24.52 -14.29 31.57
C ALA A 367 23.42 -13.28 31.95
N ALA A 368 23.42 -12.84 33.22
CA ALA A 368 22.35 -11.98 33.75
C ALA A 368 22.25 -10.60 33.09
N ASP A 369 23.35 -10.11 32.51
CA ASP A 369 23.44 -8.86 31.75
C ASP A 369 22.81 -8.93 30.35
N ALA A 370 22.56 -10.15 29.84
CA ALA A 370 21.75 -10.37 28.64
C ALA A 370 20.25 -10.10 28.87
N TYR A 371 19.85 -9.87 30.13
CA TYR A 371 18.48 -9.63 30.54
C TYR A 371 18.36 -8.32 31.30
N ILE A 372 17.17 -7.74 31.23
CA ILE A 372 16.80 -6.54 31.98
C ILE A 372 15.67 -6.86 32.95
N SER A 373 15.64 -6.08 34.02
CA SER A 373 14.49 -5.94 34.89
C SER A 373 13.85 -4.58 34.62
N GLN A 374 12.53 -4.55 34.50
CA GLN A 374 11.77 -3.36 34.17
C GLN A 374 10.55 -3.22 35.08
N GLU A 375 10.28 -2.00 35.53
CA GLU A 375 9.11 -1.64 36.33
C GLU A 375 7.81 -2.08 35.66
N LEU A 376 6.90 -2.69 36.44
CA LEU A 376 5.59 -3.08 35.97
C LEU A 376 4.65 -1.86 35.98
N ILE A 377 4.38 -1.29 34.80
CA ILE A 377 3.42 -0.21 34.64
C ILE A 377 2.02 -0.77 34.35
N GLY A 378 1.03 -0.38 35.15
CA GLY A 378 -0.38 -0.68 34.92
C GLY A 378 -1.06 0.37 34.02
N GLY A 379 -2.09 -0.03 33.29
CA GLY A 379 -2.88 0.87 32.46
C GLY A 379 -3.39 0.26 31.16
N ALA A 380 -3.80 1.11 30.21
CA ALA A 380 -4.20 0.69 28.88
C ALA A 380 -2.97 0.52 27.97
N GLU A 381 -2.86 -0.62 27.32
CA GLU A 381 -1.74 -0.92 26.42
C GLU A 381 -1.97 -0.38 25.00
N TYR A 382 -0.96 0.29 24.44
CA TYR A 382 -0.98 0.83 23.09
C TYR A 382 0.20 0.34 22.27
N THR A 383 -0.03 0.13 20.97
CA THR A 383 1.00 0.10 19.94
C THR A 383 0.74 1.29 19.01
N VAL A 384 1.68 2.23 18.96
CA VAL A 384 1.56 3.45 18.18
C VAL A 384 2.46 3.35 16.96
N PHE A 385 1.85 3.18 15.79
CA PHE A 385 2.58 3.25 14.53
C PHE A 385 2.90 4.71 14.21
N VAL A 386 4.16 4.99 13.92
CA VAL A 386 4.64 6.31 13.52
C VAL A 386 5.42 6.19 12.22
N ALA A 387 5.15 7.10 11.29
CA ALA A 387 5.93 7.30 10.07
C ALA A 387 6.48 8.73 10.07
N ALA A 388 7.74 8.90 9.71
CA ALA A 388 8.41 10.20 9.67
C ALA A 388 9.54 10.24 8.64
N ASP A 389 9.97 11.44 8.27
CA ASP A 389 11.00 11.71 7.26
C ASP A 389 12.25 12.38 7.85
N GLY A 390 12.49 12.23 9.16
CA GLY A 390 13.61 12.86 9.86
C GLY A 390 13.34 14.29 10.34
N GLY A 391 12.16 14.84 10.06
CA GLY A 391 11.70 16.11 10.61
C GLY A 391 11.31 16.02 12.10
N THR A 392 11.01 17.17 12.70
CA THR A 392 10.48 17.27 14.08
C THR A 392 9.03 16.84 14.19
N THR A 393 8.33 16.76 13.05
CA THR A 393 6.90 16.46 12.99
C THR A 393 6.71 15.13 12.25
N PRO A 394 5.94 14.18 12.80
CA PRO A 394 5.70 12.91 12.13
C PRO A 394 4.74 13.09 10.94
N ARG A 395 4.90 12.24 9.93
CA ARG A 395 3.97 12.10 8.80
C ARG A 395 2.67 11.42 9.20
N ALA A 396 2.74 10.46 10.12
CA ALA A 396 1.56 9.83 10.69
C ALA A 396 1.77 9.42 12.14
N ILE A 397 0.69 9.48 12.92
CA ILE A 397 0.60 8.88 14.24
C ILE A 397 -0.70 8.07 14.27
N ILE A 398 -0.59 6.75 14.36
CA ILE A 398 -1.73 5.84 14.36
C ILE A 398 -1.66 5.00 15.64
N PRO A 399 -2.30 5.45 16.73
CA PRO A 399 -2.34 4.69 17.96
C PRO A 399 -3.39 3.58 17.89
N VAL A 400 -2.97 2.39 18.31
CA VAL A 400 -3.82 1.20 18.41
C VAL A 400 -3.84 0.74 19.86
N ARG A 401 -5.00 0.83 20.49
CA ARG A 401 -5.24 0.29 21.84
C ARG A 401 -5.46 -1.21 21.75
N ALA A 402 -4.66 -1.99 22.48
CA ALA A 402 -4.79 -3.43 22.56
C ALA A 402 -5.72 -3.84 23.71
N PHE A 403 -6.61 -4.80 23.45
CA PHE A 403 -7.51 -5.37 24.45
C PHE A 403 -7.14 -6.82 24.81
N GLU A 404 -6.59 -7.56 23.85
CA GLU A 404 -6.19 -8.95 24.05
C GLU A 404 -4.92 -9.27 23.23
N LYS A 405 -3.95 -9.93 23.87
CA LYS A 405 -2.71 -10.41 23.24
C LYS A 405 -2.47 -11.90 23.54
N ARG A 406 -2.01 -12.63 22.53
CA ARG A 406 -1.54 -14.03 22.62
C ARG A 406 -0.29 -14.20 21.76
N GLY A 407 0.84 -13.63 22.20
CA GLY A 407 2.06 -13.48 21.39
C GLY A 407 1.97 -12.44 20.26
N VAL A 408 0.76 -12.23 19.73
CA VAL A 408 0.37 -11.14 18.83
C VAL A 408 -0.91 -10.47 19.33
N THR A 409 -1.18 -9.24 18.89
CA THR A 409 -2.45 -8.55 19.19
C THR A 409 -3.61 -9.27 18.51
N VAL A 410 -4.58 -9.75 19.30
CA VAL A 410 -5.76 -10.50 18.83
C VAL A 410 -6.97 -9.59 18.69
N ARG A 411 -7.16 -8.68 19.66
CA ARG A 411 -8.23 -7.67 19.66
C ARG A 411 -7.65 -6.30 19.93
N ALA A 412 -7.97 -5.34 19.06
CA ALA A 412 -7.49 -3.97 19.17
C ALA A 412 -8.44 -2.97 18.52
N GLN A 413 -8.24 -1.69 18.77
CA GLN A 413 -8.90 -0.62 18.01
C GLN A 413 -7.98 0.57 17.80
N THR A 414 -8.19 1.32 16.72
CA THR A 414 -7.58 2.64 16.56
C THR A 414 -8.18 3.62 17.58
N ASP A 415 -7.33 4.31 18.32
CA ASP A 415 -7.73 5.18 19.41
C ASP A 415 -6.82 6.41 19.49
N ALA A 416 -7.31 7.57 19.02
CA ALA A 416 -6.54 8.81 18.92
C ALA A 416 -6.43 9.53 20.28
N ASN A 417 -5.96 8.83 21.31
CA ASN A 417 -5.85 9.35 22.66
C ASN A 417 -4.89 10.56 22.73
N PRO A 418 -5.30 11.71 23.29
CA PRO A 418 -4.49 12.93 23.30
C PRO A 418 -3.11 12.78 23.97
N ALA A 419 -3.01 12.03 25.07
CA ALA A 419 -1.74 11.84 25.79
C ALA A 419 -0.76 11.02 24.94
N ILE A 420 -1.25 9.99 24.25
CA ILE A 420 -0.47 9.16 23.33
C ILE A 420 0.02 9.99 22.13
N LEU A 421 -0.85 10.81 21.54
CA LEU A 421 -0.48 11.71 20.44
C LEU A 421 0.59 12.73 20.87
N ALA A 422 0.43 13.33 22.05
CA ALA A 422 1.40 14.27 22.60
C ALA A 422 2.77 13.61 22.83
N TYR A 423 2.78 12.41 23.41
CA TYR A 423 4.00 11.65 23.63
C TYR A 423 4.72 11.32 22.30
N ALA A 424 3.99 10.80 21.30
CA ALA A 424 4.57 10.46 20.00
C ALA A 424 5.15 11.70 19.28
N LYS A 425 4.50 12.86 19.38
CA LYS A 425 5.03 14.13 18.85
C LYS A 425 6.32 14.56 19.57
N ALA A 426 6.34 14.51 20.90
CA ALA A 426 7.52 14.85 21.68
C ALA A 426 8.70 13.90 21.38
N PHE A 427 8.42 12.60 21.26
CA PHE A 427 9.38 11.60 20.84
C PHE A 427 9.98 11.92 19.46
N GLN A 428 9.15 12.18 18.45
CA GLN A 428 9.63 12.53 17.11
C GLN A 428 10.43 13.83 17.11
N ALA A 429 10.00 14.85 17.84
CA ALA A 429 10.69 16.13 17.92
C ALA A 429 12.12 16.01 18.47
N HIS A 430 12.33 15.08 19.41
CA HIS A 430 13.62 14.80 20.03
C HIS A 430 14.51 13.89 19.17
N PHE A 431 14.06 12.66 18.86
CA PHE A 431 14.89 11.65 18.22
C PHE A 431 14.98 11.80 16.70
N ARG A 432 13.97 12.42 16.07
CA ARG A 432 13.91 12.69 14.64
C ARG A 432 14.25 11.49 13.74
N PRO A 433 13.76 10.26 14.02
CA PRO A 433 13.97 9.15 13.09
C PRO A 433 13.26 9.44 11.77
N SER A 434 13.83 8.92 10.68
CA SER A 434 13.15 8.76 9.40
C SER A 434 12.64 7.31 9.26
N GLY A 435 11.71 7.04 8.34
CA GLY A 435 11.13 5.70 8.17
C GLY A 435 9.94 5.42 9.09
N CYS A 436 9.71 4.13 9.40
CA CYS A 436 8.57 3.67 10.20
C CYS A 436 9.04 2.99 11.49
N TYR A 437 8.33 3.24 12.59
CA TYR A 437 8.59 2.61 13.88
C TYR A 437 7.30 2.47 14.69
N ASN A 438 7.35 1.67 15.75
CA ASN A 438 6.24 1.49 16.67
C ASN A 438 6.67 1.80 18.11
N ILE A 439 5.92 2.64 18.80
CA ILE A 439 6.05 2.85 20.24
C ILE A 439 5.05 1.92 20.95
N GLN A 440 5.54 0.94 21.69
CA GLN A 440 4.69 0.12 22.56
C GLN A 440 4.75 0.67 23.99
N CYS A 441 3.59 1.02 24.54
CA CYS A 441 3.52 1.77 25.78
C CYS A 441 2.27 1.43 26.60
N MET A 442 2.36 1.77 27.89
CA MET A 442 1.23 1.80 28.81
C MET A 442 0.77 3.24 28.99
N LEU A 443 -0.55 3.47 28.94
CA LEU A 443 -1.20 4.70 29.37
C LEU A 443 -1.80 4.46 30.76
N THR A 444 -1.26 5.11 31.77
CA THR A 444 -1.75 5.04 33.16
C THR A 444 -3.06 5.82 33.33
N ASP A 445 -3.80 5.53 34.40
CA ASP A 445 -5.08 6.19 34.69
C ASP A 445 -4.94 7.70 34.95
N ASP A 446 -3.76 8.15 35.38
CA ASP A 446 -3.41 9.57 35.54
C ASP A 446 -2.89 10.24 34.26
N GLY A 447 -2.97 9.54 33.12
CA GLY A 447 -2.70 10.11 31.79
C GLY A 447 -1.23 10.14 31.39
N ARG A 448 -0.33 9.46 32.10
CA ARG A 448 1.09 9.35 31.74
C ARG A 448 1.33 8.18 30.79
N VAL A 449 2.19 8.40 29.81
CA VAL A 449 2.57 7.39 28.80
C VAL A 449 3.94 6.85 29.12
N PHE A 450 4.09 5.54 29.21
CA PHE A 450 5.36 4.86 29.51
C PHE A 450 5.67 3.82 28.43
N PRO A 451 6.55 4.12 27.46
CA PRO A 451 7.02 3.13 26.49
C PRO A 451 7.90 2.09 27.14
N PHE A 452 7.51 0.82 27.01
CA PHE A 452 8.31 -0.31 27.47
C PHE A 452 9.15 -0.93 26.34
N GLU A 453 8.86 -0.56 25.08
CA GLU A 453 9.59 -1.01 23.89
C GLU A 453 9.35 -0.06 22.71
N VAL A 454 10.40 0.28 21.95
CA VAL A 454 10.31 0.97 20.66
C VAL A 454 10.87 0.05 19.59
N ASN A 455 10.04 -0.28 18.60
CA ASN A 455 10.39 -1.21 17.53
C ASN A 455 10.65 -0.41 16.23
N PRO A 456 11.89 -0.33 15.72
CA PRO A 456 12.23 0.49 14.54
C PRO A 456 11.88 -0.20 13.21
N ARG A 457 10.66 -0.70 13.12
CA ARG A 457 10.09 -1.40 11.95
C ARG A 457 8.56 -1.32 12.00
N ILE A 458 7.89 -1.85 10.97
CA ILE A 458 6.45 -2.12 11.04
C ILE A 458 6.12 -3.21 12.08
N SER A 459 4.88 -3.23 12.57
CA SER A 459 4.39 -4.26 13.52
C SER A 459 3.24 -5.05 12.92
N THR A 460 2.77 -6.10 13.61
CA THR A 460 1.58 -6.83 13.13
C THR A 460 0.32 -5.98 13.15
N THR A 461 0.29 -4.86 13.88
CA THR A 461 -0.81 -3.89 13.87
C THR A 461 -0.75 -2.92 12.68
N PHE A 462 0.31 -3.00 11.85
CA PHE A 462 0.42 -2.26 10.59
C PHE A 462 -0.80 -2.48 9.67
N VAL A 463 -1.42 -3.66 9.75
CA VAL A 463 -2.67 -3.98 9.03
C VAL A 463 -3.82 -3.02 9.35
N LEU A 464 -3.88 -2.49 10.58
CA LEU A 464 -4.82 -1.43 10.96
C LEU A 464 -4.34 -0.08 10.45
N ALA A 465 -3.04 0.21 10.54
CA ALA A 465 -2.48 1.46 10.05
C ALA A 465 -2.85 1.68 8.57
N ILE A 466 -2.65 0.68 7.73
CA ILE A 466 -2.98 0.76 6.30
C ILE A 466 -4.51 0.77 6.04
N ALA A 467 -5.30 0.10 6.88
CA ALA A 467 -6.76 0.12 6.79
C ALA A 467 -7.37 1.49 7.09
N THR A 468 -6.67 2.34 7.86
CA THR A 468 -7.11 3.73 8.09
C THR A 468 -7.04 4.60 6.83
N GLY A 469 -6.30 4.14 5.81
CA GLY A 469 -6.04 4.87 4.56
C GLY A 469 -4.66 5.50 4.49
N PHE A 470 -3.87 5.45 5.57
CA PHE A 470 -2.48 5.92 5.52
C PHE A 470 -1.58 4.94 4.75
N ASP A 471 -0.62 5.51 4.04
CA ASP A 471 0.34 4.76 3.25
C ASP A 471 1.75 5.39 3.37
N PRO A 472 2.71 4.68 3.98
CA PRO A 472 4.09 5.15 4.14
C PRO A 472 4.95 5.00 2.88
N ILE A 473 4.50 4.32 1.81
CA ILE A 473 5.33 4.07 0.63
C ILE A 473 5.68 5.36 -0.14
N PRO A 474 4.74 6.30 -0.42
CA PRO A 474 5.05 7.62 -0.94
C PRO A 474 6.18 8.34 -0.20
N MET A 475 6.18 8.27 1.13
CA MET A 475 7.23 8.85 1.97
C MET A 475 8.59 8.19 1.72
N ALA A 476 8.63 6.85 1.58
CA ALA A 476 9.86 6.13 1.24
C ALA A 476 10.42 6.55 -0.13
N LEU A 477 9.53 6.88 -1.07
CA LEU A 477 9.85 7.29 -2.44
C LEU A 477 10.14 8.79 -2.57
N GLY A 478 10.17 9.53 -1.47
CA GLY A 478 10.54 10.96 -1.46
C GLY A 478 9.40 11.93 -1.77
N GLU A 479 8.14 11.48 -1.78
CA GLU A 479 7.00 12.38 -2.00
C GLU A 479 6.89 13.39 -0.82
N PRO A 480 6.51 14.65 -1.08
CA PRO A 480 6.43 15.69 -0.04
C PRO A 480 5.31 15.42 0.97
N ALA A 481 5.43 16.01 2.16
CA ALA A 481 4.42 15.92 3.22
C ALA A 481 3.33 17.00 3.05
N GLU A 482 2.08 16.67 3.37
CA GLU A 482 1.02 17.67 3.55
C GLU A 482 0.86 18.06 5.03
N ALA A 483 0.35 17.14 5.85
CA ALA A 483 0.12 17.30 7.28
C ALA A 483 0.24 15.94 8.01
N THR A 484 0.42 15.96 9.34
CA THR A 484 0.44 14.73 10.13
C THR A 484 -0.90 14.00 10.03
N PHE A 485 -0.88 12.80 9.47
CA PHE A 485 -2.04 11.93 9.41
C PHE A 485 -2.36 11.37 10.80
N ILE A 486 -3.59 11.59 11.26
CA ILE A 486 -4.17 10.98 12.46
C ILE A 486 -5.50 10.33 12.02
N PRO A 487 -5.73 9.05 12.34
CA PRO A 487 -6.89 8.33 11.84
C PRO A 487 -8.19 8.94 12.39
N GLN A 488 -9.09 9.33 11.49
CA GLN A 488 -10.44 9.78 11.82
C GLN A 488 -11.41 8.60 11.99
N LYS A 489 -11.10 7.45 11.39
CA LYS A 489 -11.93 6.25 11.45
C LYS A 489 -11.63 5.46 12.72
N HIS A 490 -12.67 5.03 13.41
CA HIS A 490 -12.57 4.04 14.48
C HIS A 490 -12.65 2.64 13.87
N LEU A 491 -11.50 1.99 13.73
CA LEU A 491 -11.38 0.63 13.19
C LEU A 491 -11.03 -0.35 14.31
N THR A 492 -11.66 -1.52 14.27
CA THR A 492 -11.38 -2.64 15.19
C THR A 492 -10.64 -3.76 14.46
N LEU A 493 -9.63 -4.33 15.11
CA LEU A 493 -8.97 -5.57 14.69
C LEU A 493 -9.50 -6.73 15.53
N GLN A 494 -9.89 -7.80 14.85
CA GLN A 494 -10.16 -9.10 15.46
C GLN A 494 -9.50 -10.19 14.62
N ARG A 495 -8.69 -11.03 15.26
CA ARG A 495 -8.06 -12.18 14.61
C ARG A 495 -8.71 -13.48 15.06
N SER A 496 -9.05 -14.33 14.10
CA SER A 496 -9.53 -15.70 14.30
C SER A 496 -8.71 -16.66 13.44
N TRP A 497 -8.57 -17.90 13.90
CA TRP A 497 -7.73 -18.91 13.24
C TRP A 497 -8.60 -19.89 12.46
N HIS A 498 -8.14 -20.25 11.26
CA HIS A 498 -8.73 -21.30 10.44
C HIS A 498 -7.69 -22.42 10.31
N THR A 499 -8.13 -23.67 10.48
CA THR A 499 -7.26 -24.83 10.32
C THR A 499 -7.31 -25.30 8.88
N HIS A 500 -6.14 -25.40 8.24
CA HIS A 500 -5.99 -26.01 6.92
C HIS A 500 -5.39 -27.41 7.11
N ILE A 501 -6.02 -28.42 6.51
CA ILE A 501 -5.52 -29.81 6.47
C ILE A 501 -5.27 -30.13 5.01
N ALA A 502 -4.04 -30.49 4.66
CA ALA A 502 -3.65 -30.93 3.33
C ALA A 502 -2.95 -32.29 3.42
N ASN A 503 -3.07 -33.12 2.38
CA ASN A 503 -2.31 -34.35 2.27
C ASN A 503 -0.82 -33.99 2.05
N CYS A 504 0.08 -34.60 2.81
CA CYS A 504 1.49 -34.59 2.47
C CYS A 504 1.67 -35.45 1.22
N GLU A 505 1.72 -34.85 0.03
CA GLU A 505 2.19 -35.58 -1.14
C GLU A 505 3.64 -35.99 -0.87
N THR A 506 3.90 -37.29 -0.95
CA THR A 506 5.22 -37.89 -0.88
C THR A 506 6.08 -37.28 -1.99
N GLY A 507 7.20 -36.66 -1.61
CA GLY A 507 8.17 -36.16 -2.57
C GLY A 507 8.73 -37.30 -3.42
N GLU A 508 8.35 -37.32 -4.69
CA GLU A 508 9.01 -37.97 -5.83
C GLU A 508 8.78 -37.00 -7.01
N ASN A 509 9.76 -36.42 -7.72
CA ASN A 509 11.17 -36.75 -7.96
C ASN A 509 12.07 -35.51 -7.93
#